data_AF-A0AAN0NB60-F1
#
_entry.id   AF-A0AAN0NB60-F1
#
_cell.length_a   1.000
_cell.length_b   1.000
_cell.length_c   1.000
_cell.angle_alpha   90.00
_cell.angle_beta   90.00
_cell.angle_gamma   90.00
#
_symmetry.space_group_name_H-M   'P 1'
#
loop_
_entity.id
_entity.type
_entity.pdbx_description
1 polymer ?
#
loop_
_entity_poly.entity_id
_entity_poly.type
_entity_poly.pdbx_seq_one_letter_code
_entity_poly.pdbx_strand_id
1 'polypeptide(L)'
;MAMASSYSWNYFIILSGTIDNLRKQTQDRLIMDMTSTGRGVSWTVVDNPSLKMESHMLPQNLDFTETMGRKYITVLLKQKNRLQDLLKWMTSDGNAMKDMRILLIDDEADQASVNTVDLDSGRDRKAINNLIVNIVNGKDAKGNDIQAKFNAMNYLAYTATPYANILSEGPSEALYPQDFISLLTTSRQHFGPANYFWNRRNRTCRTGYYQND
;
A
#
# COMPACT_ATOMS: atom_id res chain seq x y z
N MET A 1 5.36 -9.92 -6.41
CA MET A 1 4.67 -10.85 -5.47
C MET A 1 5.21 -12.28 -5.53
N ALA A 2 5.44 -12.88 -6.71
CA ALA A 2 5.98 -14.25 -6.80
C ALA A 2 7.32 -14.46 -6.07
N MET A 3 8.27 -13.51 -6.18
CA MET A 3 9.53 -13.58 -5.41
C MET A 3 9.28 -13.43 -3.91
N ALA A 4 8.51 -12.43 -3.46
CA ALA A 4 8.17 -12.24 -2.05
C ALA A 4 7.45 -13.46 -1.45
N SER A 5 6.54 -14.09 -2.18
CA SER A 5 5.90 -15.36 -1.78
C SER A 5 6.92 -16.47 -1.51
N SER A 6 8.05 -16.46 -2.24
CA SER A 6 9.16 -17.41 -2.08
C SER A 6 10.08 -17.07 -0.87
N TYR A 7 9.99 -15.85 -0.33
CA TYR A 7 10.73 -15.38 0.86
C TYR A 7 9.85 -15.34 2.13
N SER A 8 8.94 -16.30 2.26
CA SER A 8 8.07 -16.48 3.43
C SER A 8 7.09 -15.32 3.74
N TRP A 9 6.95 -14.31 2.88
CA TRP A 9 5.86 -13.32 3.00
C TRP A 9 4.52 -14.04 2.82
N ASN A 10 3.56 -13.80 3.70
CA ASN A 10 2.31 -14.55 3.74
C ASN A 10 1.06 -13.68 3.65
N TYR A 11 1.17 -12.37 3.85
CA TYR A 11 0.06 -11.44 3.68
C TYR A 11 0.43 -10.26 2.79
N PHE A 12 -0.31 -10.08 1.70
CA PHE A 12 -0.11 -9.04 0.69
C PHE A 12 -1.26 -8.06 0.75
N ILE A 13 -0.97 -6.78 0.97
CA ILE A 13 -1.97 -5.73 1.06
C ILE A 13 -1.66 -4.70 -0.03
N ILE A 14 -2.63 -4.43 -0.89
CA ILE A 14 -2.51 -3.46 -1.98
C ILE A 14 -3.50 -2.35 -1.71
N LEU A 15 -3.00 -1.16 -1.43
CA LEU A 15 -3.81 0.04 -1.33
C LEU A 15 -4.01 0.59 -2.74
N SER A 16 -5.24 0.49 -3.23
CA SER A 16 -5.67 1.00 -4.52
C SER A 16 -6.30 2.39 -4.36
N GLY A 17 -6.46 3.10 -5.47
CA GLY A 17 -7.13 4.41 -5.55
C GLY A 17 -8.59 4.42 -5.05
N THR A 18 -9.39 5.37 -5.54
CA THR A 18 -10.68 5.70 -4.90
C THR A 18 -11.89 4.92 -5.43
N ILE A 19 -11.76 4.22 -6.56
CA ILE A 19 -12.89 3.62 -7.30
C ILE A 19 -12.98 2.11 -7.07
N ASP A 20 -14.10 1.64 -6.49
CA ASP A 20 -14.29 0.21 -6.13
C ASP A 20 -14.33 -0.73 -7.34
N ASN A 21 -14.88 -0.29 -8.47
CA ASN A 21 -14.90 -1.09 -9.70
C ASN A 21 -13.48 -1.37 -10.23
N LEU A 22 -12.61 -0.36 -10.19
CA LEU A 22 -11.21 -0.52 -10.59
C LEU A 22 -10.45 -1.41 -9.61
N ARG A 23 -10.71 -1.26 -8.30
CA ARG A 23 -10.14 -2.14 -7.27
C ARG A 23 -10.49 -3.62 -7.50
N LYS A 24 -11.75 -3.93 -7.82
CA LYS A 24 -12.18 -5.31 -8.15
C LYS A 24 -11.46 -5.84 -9.38
N GLN A 25 -11.37 -5.04 -10.44
CA GLN A 25 -10.61 -5.42 -11.64
C GLN A 25 -9.13 -5.67 -11.34
N THR A 26 -8.50 -4.82 -10.53
CA THR A 26 -7.11 -5.00 -10.08
C THR A 26 -6.96 -6.30 -9.28
N GLN A 27 -7.88 -6.57 -8.37
CA GLN A 27 -7.89 -7.81 -7.60
C GLN A 27 -8.00 -9.04 -8.51
N ASP A 28 -9.00 -9.08 -9.38
CA ASP A 28 -9.25 -10.23 -10.25
C ASP A 28 -8.05 -10.49 -11.17
N ARG A 29 -7.47 -9.42 -11.73
CA ARG A 29 -6.25 -9.49 -12.53
C ARG A 29 -5.08 -10.05 -11.72
N LEU A 30 -4.83 -9.55 -10.51
CA LEU A 30 -3.75 -10.03 -9.64
C LEU A 30 -3.93 -11.51 -9.29
N ILE A 31 -5.14 -11.94 -8.96
CA ILE A 31 -5.44 -13.34 -8.64
C ILE A 31 -5.25 -14.23 -9.86
N MET A 32 -5.72 -13.80 -11.03
CA MET A 32 -5.52 -14.54 -12.27
C MET A 32 -4.03 -14.72 -12.58
N ASP A 33 -3.25 -13.65 -12.49
CA ASP A 33 -1.79 -13.68 -12.73
C ASP A 33 -1.07 -14.59 -11.72
N MET A 34 -1.52 -14.62 -10.46
CA MET A 34 -0.89 -15.43 -9.42
C MET A 34 -1.27 -16.91 -9.46
N THR A 35 -2.52 -17.23 -9.76
CA THR A 35 -3.01 -18.63 -9.86
C THR A 35 -2.54 -19.31 -11.14
N SER A 36 -2.38 -18.57 -12.24
CA SER A 36 -1.91 -19.10 -13.53
C SER A 36 -0.46 -19.59 -13.52
N THR A 37 0.33 -19.26 -12.50
CA THR A 37 1.76 -19.63 -12.44
C THR A 37 2.04 -21.02 -11.86
N GLY A 38 1.03 -21.74 -11.34
CA GLY A 38 1.11 -23.18 -11.05
C GLY A 38 2.09 -23.62 -9.94
N ARG A 39 2.58 -22.72 -9.08
CA ARG A 39 3.69 -22.99 -8.15
C ARG A 39 3.33 -23.64 -6.80
N GLY A 40 2.21 -24.35 -6.69
CA GLY A 40 1.83 -25.01 -5.42
C GLY A 40 1.50 -24.06 -4.26
N VAL A 41 1.19 -22.78 -4.58
CA VAL A 41 0.78 -21.76 -3.62
C VAL A 41 -0.73 -21.55 -3.73
N SER A 42 -1.44 -21.70 -2.60
CA SER A 42 -2.85 -21.39 -2.45
C SER A 42 -3.02 -19.94 -2.02
N TRP A 43 -3.64 -19.14 -2.89
CA TRP A 43 -3.98 -17.75 -2.61
C TRP A 43 -5.40 -17.65 -2.08
N THR A 44 -5.58 -16.98 -0.95
CA THR A 44 -6.88 -16.66 -0.35
C THR A 44 -7.09 -15.16 -0.37
N VAL A 45 -8.20 -14.72 -0.96
CA VAL A 45 -8.60 -13.31 -0.96
C VAL A 45 -9.27 -13.00 0.36
N VAL A 46 -8.76 -12.00 1.08
CA VAL A 46 -9.43 -11.41 2.24
C VAL A 46 -10.02 -10.08 1.77
N ASP A 47 -11.23 -10.13 1.19
CA ASP A 47 -11.92 -8.96 0.65
C ASP A 47 -12.60 -8.17 1.79
N ASN A 48 -12.31 -6.86 1.86
CA ASN A 48 -12.79 -5.95 2.89
C ASN A 48 -12.66 -6.50 4.34
N PRO A 49 -11.42 -6.73 4.83
CA PRO A 49 -11.18 -7.30 6.14
C PRO A 49 -11.87 -6.53 7.26
N SER A 50 -12.65 -7.23 8.09
CA SER A 50 -13.31 -6.65 9.27
C SER A 50 -13.67 -7.75 10.28
N LEU A 51 -13.88 -7.38 11.54
CA LEU A 51 -14.31 -8.32 12.58
C LEU A 51 -15.75 -8.83 12.42
N LYS A 52 -16.47 -8.34 11.41
CA LYS A 52 -17.85 -8.76 11.08
C LYS A 52 -17.92 -9.83 9.99
N MET A 53 -16.77 -10.24 9.46
CA MET A 53 -16.70 -11.29 8.44
C MET A 53 -17.08 -12.65 9.01
N GLU A 54 -17.30 -13.61 8.11
CA GLU A 54 -17.48 -15.01 8.47
C GLU A 54 -16.32 -15.53 9.33
N SER A 55 -16.63 -16.39 10.31
CA SER A 55 -15.66 -16.86 11.31
C SER A 55 -14.38 -17.43 10.68
N HIS A 56 -14.50 -18.20 9.60
CA HIS A 56 -13.35 -18.80 8.90
C HIS A 56 -12.39 -17.79 8.25
N MET A 57 -12.80 -16.53 8.12
CA MET A 57 -11.99 -15.42 7.59
C MET A 57 -11.44 -14.50 8.68
N LEU A 58 -11.63 -14.83 9.97
CA LEU A 58 -11.01 -14.11 11.07
C LEU A 58 -9.55 -14.57 11.26
N PRO A 59 -8.64 -13.68 11.70
CA PRO A 59 -7.21 -13.98 11.70
C PRO A 59 -6.83 -15.23 12.51
N GLN A 60 -7.50 -15.47 13.64
CA GLN A 60 -7.26 -16.63 14.50
C GLN A 60 -7.61 -17.98 13.83
N ASN A 61 -8.39 -17.96 12.75
CA ASN A 61 -8.80 -19.14 12.00
C ASN A 61 -8.03 -19.28 10.67
N LEU A 62 -7.18 -18.31 10.34
CA LEU A 62 -6.29 -18.34 9.19
C LEU A 62 -4.91 -18.84 9.61
N ASP A 63 -4.20 -19.46 8.68
CA ASP A 63 -2.88 -20.03 8.92
C ASP A 63 -1.81 -19.11 8.34
N PHE A 64 -1.26 -18.25 9.21
CA PHE A 64 -0.14 -17.37 8.88
C PHE A 64 1.22 -17.99 9.19
N THR A 65 1.29 -19.25 9.62
CA THR A 65 2.58 -19.87 9.95
C THR A 65 3.47 -19.99 8.70
N GLU A 66 4.77 -20.22 8.87
CA GLU A 66 5.73 -20.35 7.76
C GLU A 66 5.53 -21.61 6.88
N THR A 67 4.35 -22.24 6.91
CA THR A 67 4.02 -23.34 6.00
C THR A 67 3.85 -22.77 4.58
N MET A 68 4.67 -23.26 3.65
CA MET A 68 4.88 -22.66 2.31
C MET A 68 3.63 -22.58 1.40
N GLY A 69 2.49 -23.11 1.82
CA GLY A 69 1.33 -23.32 0.96
C GLY A 69 0.30 -22.19 0.92
N ARG A 70 0.08 -21.42 1.99
CA ARG A 70 -1.04 -20.45 2.05
C ARG A 70 -0.56 -19.01 2.04
N LYS A 71 -1.19 -18.19 1.20
CA LYS A 71 -0.92 -16.76 1.08
C LYS A 71 -2.23 -16.00 1.06
N TYR A 72 -2.25 -14.86 1.73
CA TYR A 72 -3.40 -13.99 1.83
C TYR A 72 -3.18 -12.73 1.02
N ILE A 73 -4.23 -12.24 0.38
CA ILE A 73 -4.17 -10.99 -0.37
C ILE A 73 -5.42 -10.15 -0.13
N THR A 74 -5.21 -8.86 0.07
CA THR A 74 -6.25 -7.85 0.21
C THR A 74 -5.95 -6.70 -0.76
N VAL A 75 -6.90 -6.39 -1.63
CA VAL A 75 -6.88 -5.15 -2.43
C VAL A 75 -7.92 -4.20 -1.84
N LEU A 76 -7.46 -3.11 -1.22
CA LEU A 76 -8.27 -2.21 -0.41
C LEU A 76 -8.30 -0.80 -1.00
N LEU A 77 -9.45 -0.12 -0.96
CA LEU A 77 -9.48 1.33 -1.24
C LEU A 77 -8.86 2.09 -0.07
N LYS A 78 -8.18 3.21 -0.38
CA LYS A 78 -7.68 4.18 0.60
C LYS A 78 -8.80 4.99 1.26
N GLN A 79 -9.65 4.31 2.02
CA GLN A 79 -10.76 4.92 2.76
C GLN A 79 -10.55 4.72 4.25
N LYS A 80 -10.81 5.77 5.04
CA LYS A 80 -10.61 5.77 6.50
C LYS A 80 -11.22 4.54 7.17
N ASN A 81 -12.50 4.26 6.91
CA ASN A 81 -13.21 3.16 7.56
C ASN A 81 -12.62 1.80 7.16
N ARG A 82 -12.29 1.61 5.88
CA ARG A 82 -11.69 0.36 5.39
C ARG A 82 -10.30 0.10 5.97
N LEU A 83 -9.47 1.14 6.04
CA LEU A 83 -8.13 1.06 6.67
C LEU A 83 -8.25 0.78 8.17
N GLN A 84 -9.21 1.40 8.85
CA GLN A 84 -9.47 1.17 10.26
C GLN A 84 -9.97 -0.26 10.53
N ASP A 85 -10.85 -0.80 9.68
CA ASP A 85 -11.36 -2.16 9.80
C ASP A 85 -10.27 -3.20 9.49
N LEU A 86 -9.44 -2.95 8.46
CA LEU A 86 -8.24 -3.75 8.18
C LEU A 86 -7.32 -3.78 9.40
N LEU A 87 -6.99 -2.62 9.97
CA LEU A 87 -6.08 -2.54 11.10
C LEU A 87 -6.61 -3.30 12.31
N LYS A 88 -7.89 -3.10 12.67
CA LYS A 88 -8.53 -3.85 13.76
C LYS A 88 -8.54 -5.35 13.51
N TRP A 89 -8.78 -5.76 12.26
CA TRP A 89 -8.75 -7.16 11.86
C TRP A 89 -7.35 -7.74 12.04
N MET A 90 -6.30 -7.09 11.52
CA MET A 90 -4.92 -7.60 11.65
C MET A 90 -4.45 -7.71 13.10
N THR A 91 -4.95 -6.84 13.98
CA THR A 91 -4.50 -6.75 15.38
C THR A 91 -5.44 -7.45 16.36
N SER A 92 -6.48 -8.16 15.90
CA SER A 92 -7.47 -8.75 16.81
C SER A 92 -7.01 -10.01 17.51
N ASP A 93 -6.01 -10.70 16.93
CA ASP A 93 -5.42 -11.90 17.52
C ASP A 93 -3.90 -11.77 17.54
N GLY A 94 -3.33 -11.81 18.75
CA GLY A 94 -1.90 -11.59 18.95
C GLY A 94 -1.02 -12.74 18.46
N ASN A 95 -1.55 -13.96 18.31
CA ASN A 95 -0.79 -15.08 17.77
C ASN A 95 -0.71 -14.99 16.25
N ALA A 96 -1.84 -14.79 15.58
CA ALA A 96 -1.89 -14.54 14.15
C ALA A 96 -1.02 -13.34 13.77
N MET A 97 -1.08 -12.25 14.54
CA MET A 97 -0.25 -11.06 14.32
C MET A 97 1.26 -11.39 14.31
N LYS A 98 1.74 -12.22 15.24
CA LYS A 98 3.17 -12.62 15.33
C LYS A 98 3.64 -13.50 14.17
N ASP A 99 2.70 -14.11 13.45
CA ASP A 99 3.00 -14.95 12.29
C ASP A 99 2.85 -14.18 10.98
N MET A 100 2.16 -13.03 10.98
CA MET A 100 1.99 -12.19 9.79
C MET A 100 3.31 -11.58 9.32
N ARG A 101 3.66 -11.87 8.06
CA ARG A 101 4.73 -11.25 7.28
C ARG A 101 4.10 -10.46 6.14
N ILE A 102 4.04 -9.14 6.31
CA ILE A 102 3.16 -8.24 5.55
C ILE A 102 3.93 -7.45 4.49
N LEU A 103 3.59 -7.63 3.22
CA LEU A 103 3.99 -6.72 2.16
C LEU A 103 2.84 -5.75 1.86
N LEU A 104 2.96 -4.51 2.35
CA LEU A 104 2.03 -3.43 2.09
C LEU A 104 2.51 -2.61 0.89
N ILE A 105 1.75 -2.64 -0.20
CA ILE A 105 2.01 -1.90 -1.43
C ILE A 105 1.02 -0.75 -1.51
N ASP A 106 1.53 0.47 -1.57
CA ASP A 106 0.75 1.68 -1.69
C ASP A 106 0.86 2.19 -3.13
N ASP A 107 -0.14 1.84 -3.95
CA ASP A 107 -0.22 2.28 -5.35
C ASP A 107 -0.78 3.70 -5.41
N GLU A 108 -0.12 4.56 -6.19
CA GLU A 108 -0.35 6.01 -6.17
C GLU A 108 -0.17 6.59 -4.76
N ALA A 109 0.98 6.31 -4.12
CA ALA A 109 1.28 6.74 -2.74
C ALA A 109 1.23 8.27 -2.51
N ASP A 110 1.24 9.05 -3.58
CA ASP A 110 1.01 10.50 -3.58
C ASP A 110 -0.46 10.88 -3.32
N GLN A 111 -1.40 9.95 -3.53
CA GLN A 111 -2.82 10.12 -3.27
C GLN A 111 -3.20 9.63 -1.88
N ALA A 112 -3.71 10.55 -1.06
CA ALA A 112 -4.29 10.35 0.28
C ALA A 112 -3.33 9.86 1.39
N SER A 113 -2.27 9.12 1.04
CA SER A 113 -1.26 8.64 1.99
C SER A 113 -0.28 9.72 2.44
N VAL A 114 -0.08 10.77 1.64
CA VAL A 114 0.76 11.93 1.98
C VAL A 114 0.12 12.76 3.08
N ASN A 115 0.90 13.12 4.11
CA ASN A 115 0.45 14.14 5.05
C ASN A 115 0.57 15.52 4.40
N THR A 116 -0.56 16.23 4.28
CA THR A 116 -0.59 17.60 3.75
C THR A 116 -0.85 18.62 4.86
N VAL A 117 -0.79 18.19 6.12
CA VAL A 117 -0.94 19.07 7.27
C VAL A 117 0.43 19.63 7.62
N ASP A 118 0.48 20.95 7.75
CA ASP A 118 1.67 21.65 8.20
C ASP A 118 2.04 21.18 9.63
N LEU A 119 3.25 20.64 9.79
CA LEU A 119 3.75 20.09 11.05
C LEU A 119 3.80 21.16 12.15
N ASP A 120 3.98 22.43 11.78
CA ASP A 120 4.05 23.56 12.71
C ASP A 120 2.66 24.09 13.11
N SER A 121 1.61 23.63 12.44
CA SER A 121 0.24 24.13 12.66
C SER A 121 -0.47 23.53 13.87
N GLY A 122 0.15 22.57 14.57
CA GLY A 122 -0.44 21.87 15.73
C GLY A 122 -1.68 21.06 15.38
N ARG A 123 -1.99 20.87 14.09
CA ARG A 123 -3.13 20.10 13.60
C ARG A 123 -2.77 18.63 13.48
N ASP A 124 -3.72 17.77 13.83
CA ASP A 124 -3.57 16.33 13.69
C ASP A 124 -3.33 15.95 12.23
N ARG A 125 -2.38 15.02 12.03
CA ARG A 125 -2.14 14.32 10.76
C ARG A 125 -3.46 13.85 10.12
N LYS A 126 -3.51 13.81 8.78
CA LYS A 126 -4.68 13.29 8.06
C LYS A 126 -5.00 11.86 8.49
N ALA A 127 -6.28 11.57 8.70
CA ALA A 127 -6.74 10.28 9.22
C ALA A 127 -6.27 9.08 8.38
N ILE A 128 -6.19 9.21 7.05
CA ILE A 128 -5.71 8.13 6.17
C ILE A 128 -4.20 7.90 6.36
N ASN A 129 -3.39 8.97 6.30
CA ASN A 129 -1.95 8.90 6.58
C ASN A 129 -1.67 8.27 7.96
N ASN A 130 -2.38 8.72 9.00
CA ASN A 130 -2.26 8.14 10.35
C ASN A 130 -2.55 6.65 10.39
N LEU A 131 -3.61 6.18 9.71
CA LEU A 131 -3.94 4.76 9.69
C LEU A 131 -2.89 3.92 8.96
N ILE A 132 -2.33 4.42 7.87
CA ILE A 132 -1.25 3.74 7.15
C ILE A 132 0.02 3.71 8.01
N VAL A 133 0.38 4.84 8.65
CA VAL A 133 1.47 4.92 9.63
C VAL A 133 1.27 3.90 10.75
N ASN A 134 0.07 3.78 11.30
CA ASN A 134 -0.21 2.81 12.37
C ASN A 134 -0.10 1.36 11.89
N ILE A 135 -0.55 1.06 10.67
CA ILE A 135 -0.34 -0.26 10.04
C ILE A 135 1.16 -0.55 9.95
N VAL A 136 1.94 0.35 9.35
CA VAL A 136 3.38 0.14 9.11
C VAL A 136 4.16 -0.03 10.42
N ASN A 137 3.79 0.71 11.46
CA ASN A 137 4.46 0.65 12.77
C ASN A 137 3.89 -0.43 13.72
N GLY A 138 2.89 -1.21 13.29
CA GLY A 138 2.26 -2.23 14.13
C GLY A 138 1.62 -1.65 15.40
N LYS A 139 0.86 -0.57 15.24
CA LYS A 139 0.11 0.14 16.29
C LYS A 139 -1.39 -0.08 16.12
N ASP A 140 -2.18 0.22 17.14
CA ASP A 140 -3.64 0.14 17.04
C ASP A 140 -4.23 1.29 16.20
N ALA A 141 -5.54 1.26 15.94
CA ALA A 141 -6.23 2.30 15.18
C ALA A 141 -6.21 3.70 15.84
N LYS A 142 -5.79 3.79 17.11
CA LYS A 142 -5.63 5.05 17.86
C LYS A 142 -4.16 5.50 17.93
N GLY A 143 -3.22 4.70 17.45
CA GLY A 143 -1.79 4.99 17.49
C GLY A 143 -1.07 4.51 18.75
N ASN A 144 -1.70 3.64 19.55
CA ASN A 144 -1.06 3.04 20.72
C ASN A 144 -0.24 1.81 20.34
N ASP A 145 0.82 1.54 21.10
CA ASP A 145 1.54 0.28 20.99
C ASP A 145 0.67 -0.91 21.39
N ILE A 146 0.88 -2.01 20.68
CA ILE A 146 0.23 -3.30 20.92
C ILE A 146 1.27 -4.25 21.51
N GLN A 147 0.84 -5.13 22.41
CA GLN A 147 1.70 -6.11 23.05
C GLN A 147 2.36 -7.09 22.04
N ALA A 148 1.64 -7.45 20.98
CA ALA A 148 2.16 -8.23 19.87
C ALA A 148 2.64 -7.31 18.75
N LYS A 149 3.63 -7.77 17.99
CA LYS A 149 4.16 -7.10 16.79
C LYS A 149 4.05 -8.06 15.61
N PHE A 150 3.98 -7.50 14.40
CA PHE A 150 4.07 -8.28 13.18
C PHE A 150 5.42 -8.99 13.09
N ASN A 151 5.46 -10.17 12.48
CA ASN A 151 6.70 -10.91 12.26
C ASN A 151 7.66 -10.10 11.35
N ALA A 152 7.10 -9.53 10.28
CA ALA A 152 7.80 -8.65 9.36
C ALA A 152 6.80 -7.71 8.68
N MET A 153 7.25 -6.49 8.37
CA MET A 153 6.48 -5.48 7.66
C MET A 153 7.37 -4.79 6.63
N ASN A 154 6.96 -4.83 5.37
CA ASN A 154 7.56 -4.03 4.31
C ASN A 154 6.50 -3.11 3.70
N TYR A 155 6.75 -1.81 3.79
CA TYR A 155 5.95 -0.79 3.11
C TYR A 155 6.65 -0.39 1.80
N LEU A 156 5.93 -0.53 0.68
CA LEU A 156 6.38 -0.13 -0.64
C LEU A 156 5.47 0.97 -1.17
N ALA A 157 5.94 2.21 -1.14
CA ALA A 157 5.32 3.34 -1.82
C ALA A 157 5.66 3.31 -3.31
N TYR A 158 4.63 3.17 -4.15
CA TYR A 158 4.77 3.23 -5.60
C TYR A 158 4.00 4.44 -6.14
N THR A 159 4.69 5.36 -6.82
CA THR A 159 4.07 6.56 -7.36
C THR A 159 4.86 7.13 -8.53
N ALA A 160 4.15 7.85 -9.41
CA ALA A 160 4.76 8.69 -10.43
C ALA A 160 5.22 10.06 -9.90
N THR A 161 4.76 10.50 -8.71
CA THR A 161 5.07 11.83 -8.14
C THR A 161 5.73 11.73 -6.75
N PRO A 162 6.99 11.25 -6.66
CA PRO A 162 7.63 10.95 -5.38
C PRO A 162 7.89 12.18 -4.49
N TYR A 163 7.84 13.39 -5.05
CA TYR A 163 8.07 14.63 -4.31
C TYR A 163 7.11 14.80 -3.14
N ALA A 164 5.85 14.44 -3.30
CA ALA A 164 4.84 14.59 -2.25
C ALA A 164 5.18 13.71 -1.04
N ASN A 165 5.63 12.48 -1.26
CA ASN A 165 6.00 11.56 -0.20
C ASN A 165 7.26 12.02 0.55
N ILE A 166 8.32 12.38 -0.19
CA ILE A 166 9.62 12.74 0.39
C ILE A 166 9.56 14.09 1.13
N LEU A 167 8.81 15.06 0.62
CA LEU A 167 8.78 16.41 1.19
C LEU A 167 7.71 16.58 2.27
N SER A 168 6.85 15.59 2.48
CA SER A 168 5.73 15.73 3.41
C SER A 168 6.12 15.63 4.88
N GLU A 169 6.99 14.69 5.23
CA GLU A 169 7.36 14.39 6.60
C GLU A 169 8.81 13.89 6.66
N GLY A 170 9.47 14.08 7.81
CA GLY A 170 10.84 13.63 8.04
C GLY A 170 10.95 12.14 8.41
N PRO A 171 12.18 11.64 8.67
CA PRO A 171 12.50 10.22 8.87
C PRO A 171 12.04 9.61 10.22
N SER A 172 11.00 10.14 10.87
CA SER A 172 10.45 9.60 12.12
C SER A 172 9.52 8.39 11.85
N GLU A 173 8.50 8.15 12.68
CA GLU A 173 7.43 7.17 12.43
C GLU A 173 6.55 7.48 11.20
N ALA A 174 7.00 8.36 10.30
CA ALA A 174 6.32 8.73 9.07
C ALA A 174 6.48 7.67 7.96
N LEU A 175 5.80 7.89 6.83
CA LEU A 175 5.95 7.10 5.60
C LEU A 175 7.16 7.56 4.76
N TYR A 176 8.22 8.04 5.41
CA TYR A 176 9.43 8.47 4.74
C TYR A 176 10.28 7.26 4.31
N PRO A 177 10.88 7.26 3.11
CA PRO A 177 11.73 6.14 2.67
C PRO A 177 12.91 5.93 3.63
N GLN A 178 12.98 4.76 4.27
CA GLN A 178 14.07 4.43 5.20
C GLN A 178 15.19 3.61 4.54
N ASP A 179 14.83 2.63 3.70
CA ASP A 179 15.80 1.68 3.15
C ASP A 179 16.34 2.07 1.77
N PHE A 180 15.46 2.37 0.81
CA PHE A 180 15.86 2.69 -0.56
C PHE A 180 14.82 3.51 -1.31
N ILE A 181 15.29 4.19 -2.36
CA ILE A 181 14.46 4.81 -3.39
C ILE A 181 14.97 4.28 -4.73
N SER A 182 14.07 3.75 -5.56
CA SER A 182 14.41 3.23 -6.89
C SER A 182 13.54 3.88 -7.95
N LEU A 183 14.18 4.32 -9.03
CA LEU A 183 13.49 4.86 -10.21
C LEU A 183 13.24 3.73 -11.20
N LEU A 184 11.98 3.55 -11.60
CA LEU A 184 11.68 2.66 -12.73
C LEU A 184 12.03 3.37 -14.03
N THR A 185 12.70 2.65 -14.94
CA THR A 185 12.93 3.16 -16.29
C THR A 185 11.60 3.38 -16.99
N THR A 186 11.39 4.59 -17.51
CA THR A 186 10.24 4.90 -18.35
C THR A 186 10.23 4.01 -19.58
N SER A 187 9.10 3.35 -19.84
CA SER A 187 8.96 2.54 -21.05
C SER A 187 9.04 3.46 -22.28
N ARG A 188 9.52 2.93 -23.41
CA ARG A 188 9.52 3.68 -24.70
C ARG A 188 8.12 4.07 -25.17
N GLN A 189 7.09 3.51 -24.56
CA GLN A 189 5.67 3.78 -24.85
C GLN A 189 5.07 4.83 -23.90
N HIS A 190 5.82 5.29 -22.89
CA HIS A 190 5.36 6.33 -21.96
C HIS A 190 5.48 7.72 -22.61
N PHE A 191 4.34 8.34 -22.93
CA PHE A 191 4.26 9.68 -23.49
C PHE A 191 4.14 10.74 -22.38
N GLY A 192 5.26 11.21 -21.85
CA GLY A 192 5.29 12.29 -20.86
C GLY A 192 5.19 13.70 -21.47
N PRO A 193 5.09 14.76 -20.64
CA PRO A 193 5.07 16.16 -21.09
C PRO A 193 6.29 16.54 -21.94
N ALA A 194 7.45 15.95 -21.65
CA ALA A 194 8.66 16.10 -22.48
C ALA A 194 8.50 15.53 -23.90
N ASN A 195 7.55 14.64 -24.17
CA ASN A 195 7.28 14.18 -25.53
C ASN A 195 6.32 15.13 -26.28
N TYR A 196 5.48 15.89 -25.56
CA TYR A 196 4.53 16.85 -26.15
C TYR A 196 5.10 18.26 -26.30
N PHE A 197 5.84 18.76 -25.31
CA PHE A 197 6.27 20.16 -25.21
C PHE A 197 7.75 20.37 -25.56
N TRP A 198 8.45 19.32 -26.01
CA TRP A 198 9.85 19.40 -26.40
C TRP A 198 10.03 20.01 -27.78
N ASN A 199 10.54 21.23 -27.81
CA ASN A 199 10.91 21.89 -29.05
C ASN A 199 12.35 21.51 -29.44
N ARG A 200 12.48 20.63 -30.45
CA ARG A 200 13.79 20.17 -30.96
C ARG A 200 14.71 21.29 -31.47
N ARG A 201 14.17 22.46 -31.87
CA ARG A 201 14.98 23.57 -32.39
C ARG A 201 15.68 24.36 -31.29
N ASN A 202 15.04 24.51 -30.13
CA ASN A 202 15.56 25.36 -29.05
C ASN A 202 15.97 24.59 -27.79
N ARG A 203 15.81 23.26 -27.76
CA ARG A 203 16.04 22.40 -26.58
C ARG A 203 15.35 22.92 -25.30
N THR A 204 14.16 23.47 -25.45
CA THR A 204 13.38 24.02 -24.34
C THR A 204 12.01 23.35 -24.25
N CYS A 205 11.54 23.16 -23.02
CA CYS A 205 10.19 22.73 -22.71
C CYS A 205 9.30 23.98 -22.64
N ARG A 206 8.28 24.10 -23.51
CA ARG A 206 7.33 25.23 -23.45
C ARG A 206 6.12 24.86 -22.59
N THR A 207 5.96 25.52 -21.45
CA THR A 207 4.68 25.51 -20.71
C THR A 207 3.72 26.46 -21.42
N GLY A 208 2.66 25.93 -22.03
CA GLY A 208 1.64 26.74 -22.68
C GLY A 208 0.82 27.49 -21.64
N TYR A 209 1.03 28.80 -21.52
CA TYR A 209 0.01 29.68 -20.98
C TYR A 209 -0.99 29.94 -22.10
N TYR A 210 -2.26 29.56 -21.90
CA TYR A 210 -3.35 30.06 -22.72
C TYR A 210 -3.48 31.55 -22.43
N GLN A 211 -2.98 32.40 -23.32
CA GLN A 211 -3.47 33.77 -23.44
C GLN A 211 -4.77 33.67 -24.24
N ASN A 212 -5.88 33.96 -23.58
CA ASN A 212 -7.14 34.24 -24.26
C ASN A 212 -7.02 35.66 -24.84
N ASP A 213 -7.04 35.76 -26.16
CA ASP A 213 -7.46 36.97 -26.89
C ASP A 213 -8.98 36.92 -27.08
#